data_AF-A0A4Y2LV66-F1
#
_entry.id   AF-A0A4Y2LV66-F1
#
_cell.length_a   1.000
_cell.length_b   1.000
_cell.length_c   1.000
_cell.angle_alpha   90.00
_cell.angle_beta   90.00
_cell.angle_gamma   90.00
#
_symmetry.space_group_name_H-M   'P 1'
#
loop_
_entity.id
_entity.type
_entity.pdbx_description
1 polymer ?
#
loop_
_entity_poly.entity_id
_entity_poly.type
_entity_poly.pdbx_seq_one_letter_code
_entity_poly.pdbx_strand_id
1 'polypeptide(L)'
;MRVYMITRIVCTWCSFRQFGTYLFCKLLIKLYKFSFVRGHIGIYGNEPADWLAKEATKLNNLIPMTVPKSFYKRVFKENVISEWNSLNKISHNAKSSKEFFRSIHGRLNANHFVPNFKNTQFLTEHGNFKAYLSRFNLSRTDLCSCFSGEIQDAKHWMLSCSKFTPG
;
A
#
# COMPACT_ATOMS: atom_id res chain seq x y z
N MET A 1 17.67 -14.62 -18.76
CA MET A 1 16.70 -14.66 -19.88
C MET A 1 15.51 -13.77 -19.52
N ARG A 2 15.43 -12.55 -20.07
CA ARG A 2 14.38 -11.56 -19.77
C ARG A 2 13.19 -11.81 -20.70
N VAL A 3 12.08 -12.30 -20.17
CA VAL A 3 10.83 -12.41 -20.94
C VAL A 3 10.03 -11.12 -20.71
N TYR A 4 9.94 -10.29 -21.75
CA TYR A 4 9.15 -9.07 -21.77
C TYR A 4 7.66 -9.44 -21.86
N MET A 5 6.94 -9.35 -20.74
CA MET A 5 5.48 -9.47 -20.76
C MET A 5 4.87 -8.09 -20.95
N ILE A 6 4.75 -7.71 -22.22
CA ILE A 6 4.08 -6.50 -22.68
C ILE A 6 2.59 -6.66 -22.36
N THR A 7 2.16 -6.06 -21.26
CA THR A 7 0.74 -5.89 -20.95
C THR A 7 0.34 -4.48 -21.36
N ARG A 8 -0.22 -4.44 -22.58
CA ARG A 8 -1.18 -3.49 -23.12
C ARG A 8 -1.76 -2.50 -22.10
N ILE A 9 -1.68 -1.21 -22.40
CA ILE A 9 -2.79 -0.25 -22.49
C ILE A 9 -2.13 1.03 -22.99
N VAL A 10 -2.42 1.40 -24.24
CA VAL A 10 -2.06 2.74 -24.69
C VAL A 10 -3.17 3.69 -24.32
N CYS A 11 -2.75 4.78 -23.69
CA CYS A 11 -3.57 5.90 -23.33
C CYS A 11 -4.13 6.56 -24.59
N THR A 12 -5.45 6.51 -24.75
CA THR A 12 -6.20 7.63 -25.30
C THR A 12 -7.32 7.99 -24.32
N TRP A 13 -7.24 9.21 -23.82
CA TRP A 13 -8.19 9.81 -22.91
C TRP A 13 -9.51 10.04 -23.64
N CYS A 14 -10.47 9.11 -23.53
CA CYS A 14 -11.92 9.35 -23.44
C CYS A 14 -12.65 7.99 -23.50
N SER A 15 -12.77 7.28 -22.36
CA SER A 15 -13.74 6.15 -22.08
C SER A 15 -13.22 5.16 -21.00
N PHE A 16 -12.58 5.66 -19.95
CA PHE A 16 -11.88 4.84 -18.94
C PHE A 16 -12.78 4.11 -17.91
N ARG A 17 -14.05 3.80 -18.22
CA ARG A 17 -14.96 3.15 -17.23
C ARG A 17 -15.14 1.63 -17.38
N GLN A 18 -14.89 1.03 -18.54
CA GLN A 18 -15.15 -0.42 -18.74
C GLN A 18 -13.90 -1.31 -18.84
N PHE A 19 -12.76 -0.85 -19.39
CA PHE A 19 -11.62 -1.73 -19.69
C PHE A 19 -10.73 -2.09 -18.50
N GLY A 20 -10.73 -1.30 -17.42
CA GLY A 20 -9.86 -1.52 -16.26
C GLY A 20 -10.14 -2.79 -15.46
N THR A 21 -11.21 -3.54 -15.73
CA THR A 21 -11.60 -4.71 -14.92
C THR A 21 -11.19 -6.05 -15.52
N TYR A 22 -11.01 -6.14 -16.84
CA TYR A 22 -10.66 -7.40 -17.49
C TYR A 22 -9.17 -7.72 -17.43
N LEU A 23 -8.30 -6.73 -17.63
CA LEU A 23 -6.85 -6.92 -17.51
C LEU A 23 -6.46 -7.28 -16.08
N PHE A 24 -7.18 -6.75 -15.09
CA PHE A 24 -6.97 -7.06 -13.68
C PHE A 24 -7.35 -8.49 -13.27
N CYS A 25 -8.24 -9.17 -14.02
CA CYS A 25 -8.69 -10.50 -13.64
C CYS A 25 -7.77 -11.64 -14.12
N LYS A 26 -6.91 -11.41 -15.11
CA LYS A 26 -5.94 -12.42 -15.59
C LYS A 26 -4.59 -12.39 -14.85
N LEU A 27 -4.38 -11.47 -13.91
CA LEU A 27 -3.12 -11.21 -13.20
C LEU A 27 -2.97 -12.05 -11.92
N LEU A 28 -3.54 -13.24 -11.88
CA LEU A 28 -3.34 -14.16 -10.77
C LEU A 28 -1.89 -14.68 -10.82
N ILE A 29 -1.10 -14.33 -9.79
CA ILE A 29 0.16 -14.99 -9.38
C ILE A 29 1.47 -14.49 -10.04
N LYS A 30 1.67 -13.18 -10.30
CA LYS A 30 3.04 -12.63 -10.50
C LYS A 30 3.23 -11.25 -9.87
N LEU A 31 4.44 -11.00 -9.35
CA LEU A 31 4.95 -9.66 -9.03
C LEU A 31 5.15 -8.89 -10.35
N TYR A 32 4.30 -7.90 -10.60
CA TYR A 32 4.40 -7.06 -11.80
C TYR A 32 5.09 -5.73 -11.47
N LYS A 33 6.06 -5.34 -12.30
CA LYS A 33 6.63 -3.99 -12.29
C LYS A 33 5.88 -3.14 -13.29
N PHE A 34 5.12 -2.17 -12.80
CA PHE A 34 4.49 -1.17 -13.66
C PHE A 34 5.55 -0.13 -14.07
N SER A 35 5.55 0.25 -15.34
CA SER A 35 6.42 1.29 -15.87
C SER A 35 5.62 2.13 -16.86
N PHE A 36 5.74 3.45 -16.77
CA PHE A 36 5.17 4.35 -17.76
C PHE A 36 6.10 4.39 -18.97
N VAL A 37 5.53 4.25 -20.16
CA VAL A 37 6.25 4.37 -21.43
C VAL A 37 5.55 5.41 -22.30
N ARG A 38 6.34 6.19 -23.04
CA ARG A 38 5.80 7.13 -24.03
C ARG A 38 5.18 6.34 -25.18
N GLY A 39 4.03 6.80 -25.67
CA GLY A 39 3.39 6.23 -26.87
C GLY A 39 4.06 6.70 -28.14
N HIS A 40 3.87 5.95 -29.23
CA HIS A 40 4.28 6.31 -30.60
C HIS A 40 5.77 6.62 -30.79
N ILE A 41 6.64 5.95 -30.02
CA ILE A 41 8.10 6.06 -30.15
C ILE A 41 8.75 4.75 -30.63
N GLY A 42 7.95 3.81 -31.16
CA GLY A 42 8.47 2.57 -31.73
C GLY A 42 8.80 1.47 -30.70
N ILE A 43 8.24 1.54 -29.48
CA ILE A 43 8.43 0.46 -28.51
C ILE A 43 7.69 -0.78 -29.02
N TYR A 44 8.46 -1.83 -29.35
CA TYR A 44 7.97 -3.06 -29.97
C TYR A 44 6.75 -3.69 -29.29
N GLY A 45 6.59 -3.51 -27.98
CA GLY A 45 5.39 -3.96 -27.28
C GLY A 45 4.23 -2.97 -27.19
N ASN A 46 4.55 -1.69 -27.16
CA ASN A 46 3.55 -0.64 -27.06
C ASN A 46 2.83 -0.45 -28.40
N GLU A 47 3.56 -0.41 -29.52
CA GLU A 47 2.96 -0.13 -30.84
C GLU A 47 1.91 -1.16 -31.28
N PRO A 48 2.12 -2.49 -31.12
CA PRO A 48 1.08 -3.46 -31.45
C PRO A 48 -0.12 -3.39 -30.50
N ALA A 49 0.11 -3.06 -29.22
CA ALA A 49 -0.97 -2.85 -28.26
C ALA A 49 -1.82 -1.63 -28.64
N ASP A 50 -1.17 -0.56 -29.09
CA ASP A 50 -1.77 0.67 -29.62
C ASP A 50 -2.64 0.40 -30.84
N TRP A 51 -2.06 -0.29 -31.83
CA TRP A 51 -2.74 -0.64 -33.06
C TRP A 51 -3.97 -1.51 -32.80
N LEU A 52 -3.84 -2.53 -31.95
CA LEU A 52 -4.97 -3.38 -31.55
C LEU A 52 -6.07 -2.60 -30.82
N ALA A 53 -5.70 -1.64 -29.96
CA ALA A 53 -6.68 -0.79 -29.29
C ALA A 53 -7.46 0.06 -30.32
N LYS A 54 -6.77 0.62 -31.32
CA LYS A 54 -7.40 1.37 -32.42
C LYS A 54 -8.31 0.48 -33.26
N GLU A 55 -7.88 -0.70 -33.65
CA GLU A 55 -8.73 -1.63 -34.42
C GLU A 55 -9.95 -2.08 -33.61
N ALA A 56 -9.80 -2.30 -32.30
CA ALA A 56 -10.92 -2.66 -31.44
C ALA A 56 -12.01 -1.58 -31.37
N THR A 57 -11.67 -0.29 -31.53
CA THR A 57 -12.69 0.78 -31.58
C THR A 57 -13.56 0.73 -32.84
N LYS A 58 -13.07 0.10 -33.92
CA LYS A 58 -13.82 -0.06 -35.18
C LYS A 58 -14.77 -1.26 -35.14
N LEU A 59 -14.59 -2.17 -34.18
CA LEU A 59 -15.44 -3.34 -34.01
C LEU A 59 -16.72 -2.93 -33.29
N ASN A 60 -17.88 -3.19 -33.91
CA ASN A 60 -19.19 -2.93 -33.30
C ASN A 60 -19.64 -4.07 -32.35
N ASN A 61 -18.80 -5.11 -32.19
CA ASN A 61 -19.09 -6.28 -31.38
C ASN A 61 -18.56 -6.09 -29.97
N LEU A 62 -19.42 -5.63 -29.06
CA LEU A 62 -19.12 -5.64 -27.64
C LEU A 62 -19.23 -7.07 -27.11
N ILE A 63 -18.14 -7.59 -26.55
CA ILE A 63 -18.17 -8.86 -25.82
C ILE A 63 -18.81 -8.61 -24.44
N PRO A 64 -19.97 -9.18 -24.13
CA PRO A 64 -20.61 -8.97 -22.84
C PRO A 64 -19.75 -9.54 -21.69
N MET A 65 -19.66 -8.77 -20.60
CA MET A 65 -19.12 -9.25 -19.32
C MET A 65 -20.04 -10.31 -18.74
N THR A 66 -19.57 -11.56 -18.73
CA THR A 66 -20.29 -12.68 -18.09
C THR A 66 -20.36 -12.54 -16.56
N VAL A 67 -19.43 -11.80 -15.97
CA VAL A 67 -19.32 -11.62 -14.53
C VAL A 67 -19.36 -10.12 -14.20
N PRO A 68 -20.11 -9.70 -13.16
CA PRO A 68 -20.16 -8.31 -12.76
C PRO A 68 -18.79 -7.74 -12.38
N LYS A 69 -18.56 -6.48 -12.71
CA LYS A 69 -17.38 -5.70 -12.28
C LYS A 69 -17.12 -5.74 -10.77
N SER A 70 -18.18 -5.80 -9.96
CA SER A 70 -18.09 -5.89 -8.50
C SER A 70 -17.39 -7.17 -8.02
N PHE A 71 -17.62 -8.31 -8.68
CA PHE A 71 -16.97 -9.57 -8.35
C PHE A 71 -15.45 -9.46 -8.53
N TYR A 72 -14.99 -8.97 -9.68
CA TYR A 72 -13.56 -8.81 -9.95
C TYR A 72 -12.90 -7.84 -8.99
N LYS A 73 -13.57 -6.74 -8.65
CA LYS A 73 -13.08 -5.80 -7.63
C LYS A 73 -12.92 -6.48 -6.27
N ARG A 74 -13.89 -7.30 -5.88
CA ARG A 74 -13.86 -8.02 -4.60
C ARG A 74 -12.70 -9.02 -4.57
N VAL A 75 -12.61 -9.90 -5.56
CA VAL A 75 -11.52 -10.90 -5.67
C VAL A 75 -10.15 -10.24 -5.69
N PHE A 76 -10.00 -9.15 -6.45
CA PHE A 76 -8.74 -8.41 -6.49
C PHE A 76 -8.38 -7.81 -5.12
N LYS A 77 -9.35 -7.19 -4.46
CA LYS A 77 -9.16 -6.61 -3.12
C LYS A 77 -8.76 -7.69 -2.10
N GLU A 78 -9.43 -8.83 -2.10
CA GLU A 78 -9.12 -9.97 -1.23
C GLU A 78 -7.68 -10.47 -1.46
N ASN A 79 -7.27 -10.64 -2.72
CA ASN A 79 -5.91 -11.08 -3.05
C ASN A 79 -4.84 -10.06 -2.62
N VAL A 80 -5.04 -8.77 -2.91
CA VAL A 80 -4.09 -7.71 -2.52
C VAL A 80 -3.96 -7.61 -1.00
N ILE A 81 -5.07 -7.66 -0.27
CA ILE A 81 -5.03 -7.61 1.19
C ILE A 81 -4.33 -8.85 1.76
N SER A 82 -4.58 -10.03 1.20
CA SER A 82 -3.92 -11.27 1.61
C SER A 82 -2.40 -11.19 1.44
N GLU A 83 -1.95 -10.79 0.25
CA GLU A 83 -0.53 -10.63 -0.07
C GLU A 83 0.13 -9.57 0.83
N TRP A 84 -0.52 -8.41 0.98
CA TRP A 84 -0.01 -7.35 1.85
C TRP A 84 0.09 -7.82 3.31
N ASN A 85 -0.87 -8.62 3.78
CA ASN A 85 -0.83 -9.17 5.13
C ASN A 85 0.32 -10.17 5.31
N SER A 86 0.60 -11.01 4.30
CA SER A 86 1.75 -11.93 4.31
C SER A 86 3.08 -11.18 4.34
N LEU A 87 3.24 -10.18 3.47
CA LEU A 87 4.43 -9.32 3.45
C LEU A 87 4.60 -8.56 4.76
N ASN A 88 3.50 -8.06 5.33
CA ASN A 88 3.51 -7.36 6.60
C ASN A 88 4.01 -8.28 7.74
N LYS A 89 3.57 -9.55 7.77
CA LYS A 89 4.02 -10.51 8.79
C LYS A 89 5.52 -10.81 8.71
N ILE A 90 6.07 -10.92 7.50
CA ILE A 90 7.49 -11.25 7.29
C ILE A 90 8.40 -10.02 7.50
N SER A 91 7.90 -8.82 7.22
CA SER A 91 8.69 -7.60 7.34
C SER A 91 9.12 -7.32 8.79
N HIS A 92 10.34 -6.85 9.00
CA HIS A 92 10.79 -6.31 10.30
C HIS A 92 10.35 -4.86 10.54
N ASN A 93 9.81 -4.19 9.53
CA ASN A 93 9.39 -2.79 9.62
C ASN A 93 8.05 -2.65 10.36
N ALA A 94 7.74 -1.42 10.81
CA ALA A 94 6.48 -1.05 11.45
C ALA A 94 6.16 -1.90 12.69
N LYS A 95 7.18 -2.30 13.47
CA LYS A 95 7.04 -3.10 14.68
C LYS A 95 6.01 -2.50 15.65
N SER A 96 6.15 -1.21 15.96
CA SER A 96 5.23 -0.46 16.83
C SER A 96 3.79 -0.52 16.34
N SER A 97 3.54 -0.20 15.06
CA SER A 97 2.18 -0.24 14.50
C SER A 97 1.57 -1.66 14.44
N LYS A 98 2.39 -2.72 14.37
CA LYS A 98 1.94 -4.12 14.41
C LYS A 98 1.47 -4.57 15.79
N GLU A 99 1.95 -3.95 16.85
CA GLU A 99 1.47 -4.22 18.21
C GLU A 99 -0.01 -3.82 18.35
N PHE A 100 -0.39 -2.70 17.75
CA PHE A 100 -1.78 -2.22 17.70
C PHE A 100 -2.61 -2.97 16.66
N PHE A 101 -2.07 -3.19 15.45
CA PHE A 101 -2.77 -3.87 14.36
C PHE A 101 -2.01 -5.08 13.86
N ARG A 102 -2.29 -6.24 14.47
CA ARG A 102 -1.62 -7.52 14.15
C ARG A 102 -1.85 -8.03 12.72
N SER A 103 -2.89 -7.54 12.04
CA SER A 103 -3.19 -7.88 10.65
C SER A 103 -3.69 -6.67 9.87
N ILE A 104 -3.49 -6.71 8.56
CA ILE A 104 -4.03 -5.70 7.64
C ILE A 104 -5.56 -5.69 7.68
N HIS A 105 -6.19 -6.86 7.80
CA HIS A 105 -7.65 -6.96 7.97
C HIS A 105 -8.12 -6.25 9.24
N GLY A 106 -7.44 -6.48 10.38
CA GLY A 106 -7.74 -5.81 11.64
C GLY A 106 -7.61 -4.28 11.52
N ARG A 107 -6.56 -3.81 10.84
CA ARG A 107 -6.36 -2.38 10.58
C ARG A 107 -7.47 -1.78 9.71
N LEU A 108 -7.87 -2.46 8.64
CA LEU A 108 -8.91 -1.98 7.71
C LEU A 108 -10.31 -1.99 8.34
N ASN A 109 -10.54 -2.86 9.32
CA ASN A 109 -11.82 -2.99 10.03
C ASN A 109 -11.85 -2.18 11.34
N ALA A 110 -10.80 -1.41 11.65
CA ALA A 110 -10.70 -0.60 12.87
C ALA A 110 -11.54 0.68 12.77
N ASN A 111 -12.86 0.53 12.72
CA ASN A 111 -13.80 1.65 12.55
C ASN A 111 -13.78 2.66 13.72
N HIS A 112 -13.27 2.24 14.88
CA HIS A 112 -13.10 3.09 16.06
C HIS A 112 -11.85 3.97 16.00
N PHE A 113 -10.92 3.69 15.06
CA PHE A 113 -9.66 4.41 14.94
C PHE A 113 -9.69 5.33 13.72
N VAL A 114 -9.68 6.64 13.97
CA VAL A 114 -9.53 7.65 12.91
C VAL A 114 -8.09 8.17 12.92
N PRO A 115 -7.29 7.87 11.87
CA PRO A 115 -5.93 8.38 11.79
C PRO A 115 -5.93 9.91 11.75
N ASN A 116 -5.22 10.53 12.68
CA ASN A 116 -4.88 11.95 12.64
C ASN A 116 -3.37 12.12 12.83
N PHE A 117 -2.87 13.34 12.68
CA PHE A 117 -1.44 13.61 12.79
C PHE A 117 -0.85 13.09 14.11
N LYS A 118 -1.45 13.44 15.26
CA LYS A 118 -0.94 13.06 16.58
C LYS A 118 -0.96 11.55 16.80
N ASN A 119 -2.08 10.90 16.54
CA ASN A 119 -2.26 9.48 16.76
C ASN A 119 -1.40 8.66 15.80
N THR A 120 -1.20 9.11 14.56
CA THR A 120 -0.32 8.43 13.61
C THR A 120 1.14 8.52 14.07
N GLN A 121 1.61 9.71 14.46
CA GLN A 121 2.97 9.90 14.98
C GLN A 121 3.21 9.05 16.23
N PHE A 122 2.20 8.91 17.07
CA PHE A 122 2.24 8.06 18.24
C PHE A 122 2.35 6.56 17.85
N LEU A 123 1.44 6.05 17.02
CA LEU A 123 1.39 4.64 16.61
C LEU A 123 2.61 4.17 15.80
N THR A 124 3.26 5.09 15.09
CA THR A 124 4.48 4.77 14.32
C THR A 124 5.75 5.07 15.11
N GLU A 125 5.64 5.58 16.33
CA GLU A 125 6.79 6.08 17.13
C GLU A 125 7.62 7.12 16.38
N HIS A 126 6.99 7.96 15.56
CA HIS A 126 7.67 9.01 14.80
C HIS A 126 7.53 10.40 15.43
N GLY A 127 6.77 10.50 16.52
CA GLY A 127 6.61 11.75 17.27
C GLY A 127 7.89 12.22 17.97
N ASN A 128 7.75 13.21 18.83
CA ASN A 128 8.87 13.80 19.59
C ASN A 128 9.34 12.91 20.76
N PHE A 129 9.56 11.62 20.48
CA PHE A 129 10.10 10.63 21.38
C PHE A 129 11.62 10.68 21.32
N LYS A 130 12.31 10.77 22.46
CA LYS A 130 13.78 10.76 22.46
C LYS A 130 14.34 9.49 21.82
N ALA A 131 13.68 8.35 21.97
CA ALA A 131 14.07 7.11 21.27
C ALA A 131 14.07 7.27 19.75
N TYR A 132 13.06 7.96 19.20
CA TYR A 132 13.00 8.26 17.77
C TYR A 132 14.04 9.31 17.37
N LEU A 133 14.13 10.43 18.09
CA LEU A 133 15.05 11.53 17.78
C LEU A 133 16.52 11.11 17.85
N SER A 134 16.88 10.25 18.81
CA SER A 134 18.24 9.72 18.99
C SER A 134 18.70 8.94 17.74
N ARG A 135 17.81 8.17 17.12
CA ARG A 135 18.11 7.41 15.88
C ARG A 135 18.49 8.30 14.69
N PHE A 136 18.05 9.56 14.71
CA PHE A 136 18.38 10.57 13.69
C PHE A 136 19.45 11.56 14.16
N ASN A 137 20.13 11.29 15.28
CA ASN A 137 21.12 12.18 15.91
C ASN A 137 20.55 13.57 16.27
N LEU A 138 19.23 13.67 16.48
CA LEU A 138 18.56 14.90 16.91
C LEU A 138 18.46 15.03 18.43
N SER A 139 18.69 13.93 19.16
CA SER A 139 18.81 13.90 20.62
C SER A 139 20.11 13.23 21.01
N ARG A 140 20.72 13.68 22.12
CA ARG A 140 21.96 13.09 22.67
C ARG A 140 21.71 11.77 23.43
N THR A 141 20.47 11.51 23.78
CA THR A 141 20.05 10.34 24.57
C THR A 141 18.63 9.93 24.18
N ASP A 142 18.35 8.64 24.23
CA ASP A 142 17.01 8.05 24.09
C ASP A 142 16.26 7.95 25.43
N LEU A 143 16.92 8.25 26.55
CA LEU A 143 16.38 8.07 27.90
C LEU A 143 15.41 9.19 28.29
N CYS A 144 14.30 8.79 28.89
CA CYS A 144 13.32 9.70 29.47
C CYS A 144 13.91 10.45 30.66
N SER A 145 13.47 11.68 30.88
CA SER A 145 13.89 12.49 32.03
C SER A 145 13.03 12.24 33.28
N CYS A 146 12.24 11.16 33.28
CA CYS A 146 11.47 10.70 34.44
C CYS A 146 12.38 9.95 35.44
N PHE A 147 11.82 9.59 36.59
CA PHE A 147 12.57 8.91 37.65
C PHE A 147 13.07 7.52 37.24
N SER A 148 12.32 6.78 36.40
CA SER A 148 12.75 5.44 35.97
C SER A 148 13.93 5.46 34.98
N GLY A 149 14.17 6.59 34.30
CA GLY A 149 15.24 6.72 33.32
C GLY A 149 15.14 5.75 32.13
N GLU A 150 13.97 5.15 31.89
CA GLU A 150 13.76 4.21 30.78
C GLU A 150 13.80 4.89 29.41
N ILE A 151 13.95 4.10 28.35
CA ILE A 151 13.87 4.58 26.96
C ILE A 151 12.53 5.29 26.75
N GLN A 152 12.57 6.53 26.26
CA GLN A 152 11.37 7.31 25.98
C GLN A 152 10.79 6.94 24.61
N ASP A 153 10.14 5.78 24.54
CA ASP A 153 9.29 5.37 23.43
C ASP A 153 7.80 5.69 23.70
N ALA A 154 6.94 5.39 22.73
CA ALA A 154 5.50 5.62 22.84
C ALA A 154 4.88 4.85 24.02
N LYS A 155 5.34 3.62 24.25
CA LYS A 155 4.83 2.73 25.30
C LYS A 155 5.17 3.26 26.69
N HIS A 156 6.44 3.59 26.94
CA HIS A 156 6.88 4.21 28.18
C HIS A 156 6.10 5.50 28.44
N TRP A 157 5.98 6.35 27.42
CA TRP A 157 5.31 7.63 27.55
C TRP A 157 3.84 7.49 27.97
N MET A 158 3.12 6.49 27.46
CA MET A 158 1.72 6.25 27.81
C MET A 158 1.51 5.47 29.11
N LEU A 159 2.33 4.45 29.38
CA LEU A 159 1.98 3.41 30.34
C LEU A 159 2.83 3.43 31.61
N SER A 160 4.05 3.95 31.57
CA SER A 160 5.00 3.85 32.71
C SER A 160 5.70 5.16 33.07
N CYS A 161 5.50 6.24 32.31
CA CYS A 161 6.19 7.48 32.57
C CYS A 161 5.57 8.25 33.75
N SER A 162 6.26 8.25 34.89
CA SER A 162 5.86 8.96 36.11
C SER A 162 5.66 10.49 35.97
N LYS A 163 6.07 11.08 34.83
CA LYS A 163 5.79 12.49 34.51
C LYS A 163 4.40 12.73 33.95
N PHE A 164 3.77 11.71 33.37
CA PHE A 164 2.54 11.84 32.59
C PHE A 164 1.43 10.90 33.07
N THR A 165 1.76 9.84 33.80
CA THR A 165 0.79 9.03 34.54
C THR A 165 0.62 9.60 35.96
N PRO A 166 -0.60 9.96 36.41
CA PRO A 166 -0.84 10.26 37.82
C PRO A 166 -0.58 8.99 38.64
N GLY A 167 0.15 9.13 39.75
CA GLY A 167 0.32 8.08 40.75
C GLY A 167 -0.95 7.83 41.55
#